data_AF-K6Q0B4-F1
#
_entry.id   AF-K6Q0B4-F1
#
_cell.length_a   1.000
_cell.length_b   1.000
_cell.length_c   1.000
_cell.angle_alpha   90.00
_cell.angle_beta   90.00
_cell.angle_gamma   90.00
#
_symmetry.space_group_name_H-M   'P 1'
#
loop_
_entity.id
_entity.type
_entity.pdbx_description
1 polymer ?
#
loop_
_entity_poly.entity_id
_entity_poly.type
_entity_poly.pdbx_seq_one_letter_code
_entity_poly.pdbx_strand_id
1 'polypeptide(L)'
;MPAVRGLAPGTVPGRTRPRGAAPRGGRAAFIPSLPLSPGTRGRPTTGHVNSVDTCTGTPQDTPQAGAGGRTPALGPVGRFAGEAALLAVYVGAVLPVVDRLLQRWQERASRIPDPELRRQALASLRAKRFHCQGGAVFAAAVPADRRPLLLEAVVALQTISDYLDNLCDRSDSLDPADYRELHQAMLDAVAVPGRSLPAGPRESRRGEDGMPLPGEPLPGGPPPARTLPGGPDGPGPRAVPEAPPRWAGPARDGGSYYRLHPHRDDGGYLESLVAACQQALARFPGYPQVAGTVRRLVSLYSDLQVNKHGDREGRLARLQSWYRREAGPWQGRLAWWEFAAACGSTLGVFALFREALLAAEPSPARIRALAGAYFPWIGGLHILLDYLIDQAEDRAGGDLNLVRPYGDPQRAAAGLAAFARQAARQAERLPEAALHRLVVDGLLGLYLTDPKVASQGLEPVARQLVAAGGPGARLCRAASRFVRRWRRL
;
A
#
# COMPACT_ATOMS: atom_id res chain seq x y z
N MET A 1 58.04 57.87 -25.00
CA MET A 1 58.40 58.04 -23.58
C MET A 1 57.15 58.16 -22.69
N PRO A 2 56.37 57.11 -22.36
CA PRO A 2 55.21 57.19 -21.47
C PRO A 2 55.64 56.78 -20.02
N ALA A 3 54.98 56.01 -19.15
CA ALA A 3 53.80 55.13 -19.26
C ALA A 3 53.29 54.68 -17.86
N VAL A 4 52.05 54.19 -17.66
CA VAL A 4 50.74 54.45 -18.30
C VAL A 4 49.64 53.77 -17.44
N ARG A 5 48.49 54.44 -17.27
CA ARG A 5 47.08 53.96 -17.14
C ARG A 5 46.85 52.45 -16.80
N GLY A 6 45.96 52.01 -15.90
CA GLY A 6 44.77 52.65 -15.30
C GLY A 6 43.54 52.62 -16.21
N LEU A 7 42.45 51.92 -15.87
CA LEU A 7 41.12 52.15 -16.48
C LEU A 7 39.97 51.58 -15.63
N ALA A 8 38.78 52.16 -15.83
CA ALA A 8 37.58 52.07 -14.99
C ALA A 8 36.71 50.82 -15.22
N PRO A 9 35.75 50.49 -14.32
CA PRO A 9 34.84 49.35 -14.49
C PRO A 9 33.80 49.56 -15.60
N GLY A 10 33.49 48.48 -16.34
CA GLY A 10 32.59 48.49 -17.49
C GLY A 10 31.25 47.78 -17.26
N THR A 11 30.18 48.58 -17.16
CA THR A 11 28.79 48.34 -17.62
C THR A 11 28.21 46.92 -17.70
N VAL A 12 27.09 46.71 -16.99
CA VAL A 12 26.16 45.57 -17.12
C VAL A 12 25.48 45.53 -18.50
N PRO A 13 25.46 44.38 -19.21
CA PRO A 13 24.57 44.14 -20.35
C PRO A 13 23.13 43.86 -19.87
N GLY A 14 22.14 44.53 -20.45
CA GLY A 14 20.74 44.45 -20.01
C GLY A 14 20.04 43.12 -20.32
N ARG A 15 19.11 42.71 -19.44
CA ARG A 15 18.19 41.58 -19.67
C ARG A 15 17.32 41.83 -20.90
N THR A 16 17.53 41.07 -21.98
CA THR A 16 16.62 41.05 -23.14
C THR A 16 15.29 40.39 -22.78
N ARG A 17 14.18 41.11 -22.96
CA ARG A 17 12.82 40.55 -22.90
C ARG A 17 12.42 40.00 -24.28
N PRO A 18 12.08 38.72 -24.42
CA PRO A 18 11.19 38.28 -25.50
C PRO A 18 9.81 38.93 -25.31
N ARG A 19 9.18 39.38 -26.41
CA ARG A 19 7.81 39.93 -26.39
C ARG A 19 6.78 38.81 -26.32
N GLY A 20 5.60 39.14 -25.79
CA GLY A 20 4.56 38.19 -25.42
C GLY A 20 4.00 37.30 -26.55
N ALA A 21 3.58 36.11 -26.13
CA ALA A 21 2.60 35.29 -26.81
C ALA A 21 1.47 34.99 -25.80
N ALA A 22 0.32 35.64 -25.95
CA ALA A 22 -0.82 35.39 -25.07
C ALA A 22 -1.53 34.09 -25.50
N PRO A 23 -1.75 33.12 -24.59
CA PRO A 23 -2.64 32.00 -24.88
C PRO A 23 -4.07 32.55 -25.06
N ARG A 24 -4.60 32.45 -26.29
CA ARG A 24 -5.98 32.86 -26.60
C ARG A 24 -6.96 32.12 -25.71
N GLY A 25 -8.01 32.81 -25.25
CA GLY A 25 -9.03 32.23 -24.39
C GLY A 25 -9.73 31.05 -25.05
N GLY A 26 -9.42 29.84 -24.60
CA GLY A 26 -10.22 28.65 -24.88
C GLY A 26 -11.56 28.80 -24.18
N ARG A 27 -12.63 29.00 -24.96
CA ARG A 27 -14.00 29.07 -24.44
C ARG A 27 -14.29 27.84 -23.57
N ALA A 28 -14.90 28.06 -22.39
CA ALA A 28 -15.51 26.97 -21.65
C ALA A 28 -16.55 26.28 -22.55
N ALA A 29 -16.39 24.96 -22.74
CA ALA A 29 -17.37 24.16 -23.46
C ALA A 29 -18.61 24.01 -22.57
N PHE A 30 -19.56 24.92 -22.76
CA PHE A 30 -20.86 24.93 -22.10
C PHE A 30 -21.62 23.66 -22.56
N ILE A 31 -21.64 22.61 -21.73
CA ILE A 31 -22.46 21.43 -21.98
C ILE A 31 -23.88 21.77 -21.52
N PRO A 32 -24.87 21.92 -22.43
CA PRO A 32 -26.21 22.28 -22.04
C PRO A 32 -26.88 21.12 -21.30
N SER A 33 -27.51 21.41 -20.17
CA SER A 33 -28.42 20.48 -19.49
C SER A 33 -29.62 20.20 -20.39
N LEU A 34 -29.81 18.95 -20.80
CA LEU A 34 -31.02 18.51 -21.50
C LEU A 34 -32.16 18.21 -20.49
N PRO A 35 -33.45 18.35 -20.88
CA PRO A 35 -34.48 18.76 -19.93
C PRO A 35 -35.20 17.62 -19.21
N LEU A 36 -35.60 17.88 -17.97
CA LEU A 36 -36.69 17.18 -17.29
C LEU A 36 -38.03 17.73 -17.77
N SER A 37 -38.89 16.89 -18.36
CA SER A 37 -40.34 17.11 -18.54
C SER A 37 -40.99 15.87 -19.18
N PRO A 38 -42.31 15.65 -19.05
CA PRO A 38 -43.07 15.62 -17.80
C PRO A 38 -43.84 14.28 -17.64
N GLY A 39 -44.36 13.99 -16.44
CA GLY A 39 -45.04 12.71 -16.17
C GLY A 39 -46.54 12.68 -16.48
N THR A 40 -47.10 11.47 -16.53
CA THR A 40 -48.54 11.19 -16.53
C THR A 40 -48.96 10.49 -15.22
N ARG A 41 -50.24 10.63 -14.83
CA ARG A 41 -50.77 10.23 -13.50
C ARG A 41 -51.79 9.09 -13.60
N GLY A 42 -51.83 8.26 -12.55
CA GLY A 42 -53.00 7.47 -12.14
C GLY A 42 -53.10 6.07 -12.78
N ARG A 43 -53.84 5.12 -12.19
CA ARG A 43 -54.51 5.10 -10.86
C ARG A 43 -54.57 3.63 -10.36
N PRO A 44 -54.90 3.35 -9.08
CA PRO A 44 -54.73 2.02 -8.49
C PRO A 44 -55.90 1.07 -8.77
N THR A 45 -55.66 -0.23 -8.53
CA THR A 45 -56.69 -1.26 -8.36
C THR A 45 -56.55 -1.94 -6.98
N THR A 46 -57.65 -2.50 -6.48
CA THR A 46 -57.85 -2.93 -5.09
C THR A 46 -58.20 -4.41 -4.97
N GLY A 47 -57.94 -5.00 -3.80
CA GLY A 47 -58.45 -6.32 -3.39
C GLY A 47 -57.47 -7.48 -3.69
N HIS A 48 -57.42 -8.56 -2.89
CA HIS A 48 -58.36 -8.99 -1.85
C HIS A 48 -57.68 -9.55 -0.59
N VAL A 49 -58.48 -9.79 0.46
CA VAL A 49 -58.09 -10.39 1.75
C VAL A 49 -58.62 -11.82 1.83
N ASN A 50 -57.85 -12.73 2.45
CA ASN A 50 -58.23 -13.97 3.17
C ASN A 50 -56.92 -14.56 3.76
N SER A 51 -56.74 -15.02 5.01
CA SER A 51 -57.61 -15.59 6.07
C SER A 51 -58.32 -16.89 5.67
N VAL A 52 -58.16 -18.04 6.35
CA VAL A 52 -57.25 -18.45 7.45
C VAL A 52 -56.61 -19.81 7.04
N ASP A 53 -55.73 -20.52 7.76
CA ASP A 53 -55.96 -21.25 9.03
C ASP A 53 -54.65 -21.78 9.64
N THR A 54 -54.71 -22.18 10.92
CA THR A 54 -53.59 -22.80 11.66
C THR A 54 -53.74 -24.33 11.76
N CYS A 55 -52.64 -25.08 11.68
CA CYS A 55 -52.35 -26.14 12.67
C CYS A 55 -50.93 -26.77 12.58
N THR A 56 -50.30 -26.88 13.76
CA THR A 56 -49.34 -27.92 14.22
C THR A 56 -48.54 -28.77 13.21
N GLY A 57 -47.20 -28.64 13.25
CA GLY A 57 -46.29 -29.65 12.69
C GLY A 57 -44.80 -29.31 12.87
N THR A 58 -44.07 -30.10 13.66
CA THR A 58 -42.60 -30.03 13.84
C THR A 58 -42.02 -31.41 14.14
N PRO A 59 -40.74 -31.69 13.81
CA PRO A 59 -40.02 -31.28 12.60
C PRO A 59 -39.33 -32.47 11.91
N GLN A 60 -39.12 -32.43 10.59
CA GLN A 60 -38.27 -33.42 9.88
C GLN A 60 -37.36 -32.76 8.84
N ASP A 61 -36.05 -32.97 9.03
CA ASP A 61 -34.99 -33.13 8.03
C ASP A 61 -34.97 -32.21 6.79
N THR A 62 -34.64 -30.94 7.00
CA THR A 62 -33.96 -30.16 5.96
C THR A 62 -32.54 -30.69 5.73
N PRO A 63 -32.17 -31.16 4.52
CA PRO A 63 -30.81 -31.65 4.26
C PRO A 63 -29.79 -30.50 4.34
N GLN A 64 -28.69 -30.74 5.06
CA GLN A 64 -27.63 -29.74 5.24
C GLN A 64 -26.94 -29.42 3.91
N ALA A 65 -26.78 -28.13 3.59
CA ALA A 65 -26.08 -27.65 2.39
C ALA A 65 -24.53 -27.76 2.51
N GLY A 66 -24.04 -28.98 2.76
CA GLY A 66 -22.62 -29.30 2.92
C GLY A 66 -21.85 -29.36 1.60
N ALA A 67 -21.77 -28.25 0.86
CA ALA A 67 -21.10 -28.18 -0.44
C ALA A 67 -20.05 -27.05 -0.49
N GLY A 68 -18.82 -27.36 -0.07
CA GLY A 68 -17.64 -26.50 -0.27
C GLY A 68 -17.22 -26.47 -1.74
N GLY A 69 -18.03 -25.84 -2.59
CA GLY A 69 -17.86 -25.81 -4.04
C GLY A 69 -16.55 -25.16 -4.47
N ARG A 70 -15.55 -25.99 -4.79
CA ARG A 70 -14.35 -25.54 -5.50
C ARG A 70 -14.76 -25.04 -6.88
N THR A 71 -14.76 -23.73 -7.08
CA THR A 71 -14.87 -23.14 -8.42
C THR A 71 -13.80 -23.78 -9.30
N PRO A 72 -14.14 -24.35 -10.47
CA PRO A 72 -13.13 -25.00 -11.32
C PRO A 72 -12.06 -23.99 -11.70
N ALA A 73 -10.79 -24.35 -11.51
CA ALA A 73 -9.68 -23.47 -11.82
C ALA A 73 -9.71 -23.14 -13.33
N LEU A 74 -9.85 -21.85 -13.66
CA LEU A 74 -9.84 -21.39 -15.04
C LEU A 74 -8.53 -21.83 -15.72
N GLY A 75 -8.64 -22.57 -16.81
CA GLY A 75 -7.50 -22.87 -17.68
C GLY A 75 -6.82 -21.57 -18.15
N PRO A 76 -5.53 -21.60 -18.54
CA PRO A 76 -4.72 -20.39 -18.71
C PRO A 76 -5.38 -19.28 -19.56
N VAL A 77 -6.05 -19.65 -20.66
CA VAL A 77 -6.80 -18.74 -21.53
C VAL A 77 -7.93 -18.01 -20.78
N GLY A 78 -8.73 -18.74 -20.01
CA GLY A 78 -9.83 -18.16 -19.22
C GLY A 78 -9.33 -17.23 -18.12
N ARG A 79 -8.16 -17.53 -17.52
CA ARG A 79 -7.52 -16.64 -16.55
C ARG A 79 -7.08 -15.32 -17.17
N PHE A 80 -6.42 -15.36 -18.34
CA PHE A 80 -6.01 -14.14 -19.05
C PHE A 80 -7.20 -13.29 -19.52
N ALA A 81 -8.30 -13.91 -19.93
CA ALA A 81 -9.55 -13.19 -20.22
C ALA A 81 -10.10 -12.47 -18.97
N GLY A 82 -10.07 -13.12 -17.80
CA GLY A 82 -10.45 -12.51 -16.52
C GLY A 82 -9.51 -11.36 -16.10
N GLU A 83 -8.20 -11.54 -16.22
CA GLU A 83 -7.20 -10.49 -15.97
C GLU A 83 -7.45 -9.26 -16.86
N ALA A 84 -7.72 -9.46 -18.17
CA ALA A 84 -8.00 -8.38 -19.11
C ALA A 84 -9.33 -7.65 -18.82
N ALA A 85 -10.39 -8.38 -18.47
CA ALA A 85 -11.68 -7.80 -18.10
C ALA A 85 -11.58 -6.95 -16.82
N LEU A 86 -10.87 -7.45 -15.79
CA LEU A 86 -10.60 -6.71 -14.57
C LEU A 86 -9.74 -5.46 -14.83
N LEU A 87 -8.74 -5.55 -15.72
CA LEU A 87 -7.92 -4.41 -16.12
C LEU A 87 -8.74 -3.33 -16.84
N ALA A 88 -9.72 -3.71 -17.66
CA ALA A 88 -10.64 -2.76 -18.31
C ALA A 88 -11.54 -2.03 -17.27
N VAL A 89 -12.11 -2.76 -16.31
CA VAL A 89 -12.89 -2.16 -15.21
C VAL A 89 -12.02 -1.27 -14.34
N TYR A 90 -10.78 -1.65 -14.06
CA TYR A 90 -9.81 -0.85 -13.32
C TYR A 90 -9.54 0.50 -14.02
N VAL A 91 -9.14 0.48 -15.29
CA VAL A 91 -8.79 1.69 -16.04
C VAL A 91 -10.01 2.59 -16.27
N GLY A 92 -11.16 2.01 -16.63
CA GLY A 92 -12.37 2.76 -16.99
C GLY A 92 -13.23 3.22 -15.82
N ALA A 93 -13.30 2.44 -14.73
CA ALA A 93 -14.29 2.64 -13.66
C ALA A 93 -13.72 2.69 -12.23
N VAL A 94 -12.46 2.31 -12.00
CA VAL A 94 -11.78 2.48 -10.71
C VAL A 94 -10.94 3.75 -10.70
N LEU A 95 -9.99 3.89 -11.64
CA LEU A 95 -9.07 5.03 -11.66
C LEU A 95 -9.78 6.39 -11.61
N PRO A 96 -10.87 6.67 -12.37
CA PRO A 96 -11.55 7.97 -12.30
C PRO A 96 -12.21 8.27 -10.94
N VAL A 97 -12.51 7.24 -10.13
CA VAL A 97 -13.04 7.42 -8.77
C VAL A 97 -11.90 7.75 -7.79
N VAL A 98 -10.79 7.01 -7.87
CA VAL A 98 -9.56 7.31 -7.11
C VAL A 98 -9.06 8.71 -7.42
N ASP A 99 -9.07 9.08 -8.70
CA ASP A 99 -8.61 10.39 -9.17
C ASP A 99 -9.42 11.55 -8.55
N ARG A 100 -10.72 11.35 -8.30
CA ARG A 100 -11.59 12.32 -7.59
C ARG A 100 -11.43 12.29 -6.07
N LEU A 101 -11.27 11.12 -5.46
CA LEU A 101 -11.03 11.01 -4.01
C LEU A 101 -9.72 11.70 -3.62
N LEU A 102 -8.66 11.52 -4.42
CA LEU A 102 -7.39 12.23 -4.23
C LEU A 102 -7.51 13.73 -4.43
N GLN A 103 -8.32 14.21 -5.38
CA GLN A 103 -8.60 15.64 -5.53
C GLN A 103 -9.26 16.21 -4.26
N ARG A 104 -10.27 15.52 -3.70
CA ARG A 104 -10.92 15.93 -2.44
C ARG A 104 -9.94 16.02 -1.28
N TRP A 105 -8.99 15.08 -1.17
CA TRP A 105 -7.94 15.15 -0.15
C TRP A 105 -6.92 16.26 -0.43
N GLN A 106 -6.59 16.53 -1.69
CA GLN A 106 -5.72 17.66 -2.08
C GLN A 106 -6.37 19.03 -1.76
N GLU A 107 -7.68 19.15 -1.95
CA GLU A 107 -8.48 20.33 -1.59
C GLU A 107 -8.62 20.52 -0.07
N ARG A 108 -8.50 19.45 0.74
CA ARG A 108 -8.39 19.55 2.20
C ARG A 108 -6.95 19.89 2.61
N ALA A 109 -5.96 19.20 2.05
CA ALA A 109 -4.54 19.41 2.34
C ALA A 109 -4.08 20.84 2.06
N SER A 110 -4.61 21.49 1.02
CA SER A 110 -4.30 22.90 0.72
C SER A 110 -4.78 23.89 1.79
N ARG A 111 -5.63 23.46 2.74
CA ARG A 111 -6.17 24.25 3.85
C ARG A 111 -5.54 23.91 5.20
N ILE A 112 -4.60 22.96 5.26
CA ILE A 112 -3.77 22.72 6.45
C ILE A 112 -3.10 24.06 6.85
N PRO A 113 -3.22 24.55 8.10
CA PRO A 113 -2.65 25.84 8.49
C PRO A 113 -1.13 25.86 8.51
N ASP A 114 -0.48 24.84 9.09
CA ASP A 114 0.97 24.75 9.17
C ASP A 114 1.63 24.61 7.77
N PRO A 115 2.67 25.40 7.43
CA PRO A 115 3.27 25.39 6.10
C PRO A 115 4.13 24.15 5.80
N GLU A 116 4.64 23.45 6.81
CA GLU A 116 5.38 22.20 6.66
C GLU A 116 4.40 21.05 6.40
N LEU A 117 3.43 20.86 7.28
CA LEU A 117 2.42 19.81 7.16
C LEU A 117 1.64 19.94 5.85
N ARG A 118 1.26 21.17 5.47
CA ARG A 118 0.65 21.48 4.16
C ARG A 118 1.55 21.06 3.00
N ARG A 119 2.86 21.35 3.06
CA ARG A 119 3.81 20.98 2.00
C ARG A 119 3.96 19.47 1.89
N GLN A 120 4.10 18.77 3.01
CA GLN A 120 4.31 17.31 3.02
C GLN A 120 3.06 16.53 2.59
N ALA A 121 1.87 16.93 3.01
CA ALA A 121 0.61 16.33 2.55
C ALA A 121 0.32 16.57 1.06
N LEU A 122 0.62 17.78 0.54
CA LEU A 122 0.50 18.05 -0.90
C LEU A 122 1.58 17.34 -1.72
N ALA A 123 2.78 17.15 -1.16
CA ALA A 123 3.85 16.40 -1.79
C ALA A 123 3.53 14.89 -1.90
N SER A 124 3.02 14.27 -0.83
CA SER A 124 2.65 12.85 -0.84
C SER A 124 1.52 12.57 -1.84
N LEU A 125 0.42 13.33 -1.77
CA LEU A 125 -0.71 13.24 -2.71
C LEU A 125 -0.32 13.42 -4.19
N ARG A 126 0.76 14.16 -4.47
CA ARG A 126 1.28 14.37 -5.82
C ARG A 126 2.23 13.25 -6.25
N ALA A 127 3.25 12.95 -5.45
CA ALA A 127 4.32 12.03 -5.82
C ALA A 127 3.88 10.56 -5.67
N LYS A 128 3.28 10.21 -4.53
CA LYS A 128 2.88 8.85 -4.15
C LYS A 128 1.47 8.47 -4.64
N ARG A 129 0.86 9.29 -5.52
CA ARG A 129 -0.45 9.07 -6.19
C ARG A 129 -0.65 7.63 -6.70
N PHE A 130 0.42 7.02 -7.23
CA PHE A 130 0.37 5.69 -7.81
C PHE A 130 0.14 4.58 -6.76
N HIS A 131 0.46 4.81 -5.48
CA HIS A 131 0.12 3.88 -4.39
C HIS A 131 -1.41 3.76 -4.23
N CYS A 132 -2.11 4.90 -4.15
CA CYS A 132 -3.57 4.93 -4.06
C CYS A 132 -4.24 4.33 -5.31
N GLN A 133 -3.67 4.54 -6.50
CA GLN A 133 -4.17 3.93 -7.73
C GLN A 133 -3.92 2.41 -7.75
N GLY A 134 -2.70 1.95 -7.45
CA GLY A 134 -2.36 0.52 -7.41
C GLY A 134 -3.12 -0.25 -6.32
N GLY A 135 -3.23 0.31 -5.11
CA GLY A 135 -4.00 -0.26 -4.02
C GLY A 135 -5.51 -0.39 -4.32
N ALA A 136 -6.04 0.47 -5.18
CA ALA A 136 -7.44 0.43 -5.61
C ALA A 136 -7.78 -0.74 -6.57
N VAL A 137 -6.80 -1.49 -7.08
CA VAL A 137 -7.03 -2.59 -8.06
C VAL A 137 -8.06 -3.63 -7.60
N PHE A 138 -8.13 -3.91 -6.29
CA PHE A 138 -9.13 -4.81 -5.70
C PHE A 138 -10.57 -4.41 -6.04
N ALA A 139 -10.84 -3.11 -6.18
CA ALA A 139 -12.17 -2.57 -6.46
C ALA A 139 -12.67 -2.84 -7.90
N ALA A 140 -11.80 -3.34 -8.80
CA ALA A 140 -12.21 -3.84 -10.10
C ALA A 140 -13.04 -5.13 -9.98
N ALA A 141 -12.74 -5.98 -8.99
CA ALA A 141 -13.49 -7.18 -8.66
C ALA A 141 -14.54 -6.93 -7.55
N VAL A 142 -15.20 -5.77 -7.56
CA VAL A 142 -16.26 -5.39 -6.62
C VAL A 142 -17.46 -4.85 -7.40
N PRO A 143 -18.72 -5.23 -7.04
CA PRO A 143 -19.95 -4.68 -7.63
C PRO A 143 -19.97 -3.14 -7.64
N ALA A 144 -20.57 -2.55 -8.67
CA ALA A 144 -20.44 -1.11 -8.95
C ALA A 144 -21.05 -0.19 -7.87
N ASP A 145 -22.09 -0.65 -7.20
CA ASP A 145 -22.75 -0.05 -6.04
C ASP A 145 -21.88 -0.08 -4.77
N ARG A 146 -21.14 -1.18 -4.55
CA ARG A 146 -20.27 -1.38 -3.37
C ARG A 146 -18.86 -0.81 -3.58
N ARG A 147 -18.45 -0.60 -4.83
CA ARG A 147 -17.11 -0.14 -5.23
C ARG A 147 -16.66 1.18 -4.56
N PRO A 148 -17.48 2.24 -4.45
CA PRO A 148 -17.05 3.49 -3.83
C PRO A 148 -16.60 3.30 -2.38
N LEU A 149 -17.29 2.44 -1.63
CA LEU A 149 -17.04 2.19 -0.21
C LEU A 149 -15.68 1.52 0.05
N LEU A 150 -15.26 0.59 -0.84
CA LEU A 150 -13.89 0.06 -0.77
C LEU A 150 -12.85 1.14 -1.08
N LEU A 151 -13.12 2.01 -2.05
CA LEU A 151 -12.20 3.06 -2.47
C LEU A 151 -12.07 4.17 -1.42
N GLU A 152 -13.12 4.48 -0.67
CA GLU A 152 -13.06 5.37 0.50
C GLU A 152 -12.05 4.83 1.54
N ALA A 153 -12.18 3.56 1.94
CA ALA A 153 -11.28 2.93 2.91
C ALA A 153 -9.83 2.82 2.41
N VAL A 154 -9.63 2.38 1.15
CA VAL A 154 -8.31 2.19 0.53
C VAL A 154 -7.58 3.53 0.33
N VAL A 155 -8.25 4.54 -0.25
CA VAL A 155 -7.61 5.85 -0.51
C VAL A 155 -7.35 6.59 0.81
N ALA A 156 -8.24 6.49 1.80
CA ALA A 156 -7.99 7.08 3.11
C ALA A 156 -6.74 6.48 3.78
N LEU A 157 -6.69 5.14 3.95
CA LEU A 157 -5.56 4.50 4.64
C LEU A 157 -4.23 4.68 3.87
N GLN A 158 -4.26 4.62 2.53
CA GLN A 158 -3.05 4.86 1.74
C GLN A 158 -2.59 6.32 1.79
N THR A 159 -3.52 7.30 1.82
CA THR A 159 -3.15 8.72 1.98
C THR A 159 -2.56 9.00 3.36
N ILE A 160 -3.00 8.30 4.42
CA ILE A 160 -2.33 8.34 5.73
C ILE A 160 -0.90 7.80 5.59
N SER A 161 -0.77 6.57 5.08
CA SER A 161 0.53 5.92 4.82
C SER A 161 1.51 6.84 4.09
N ASP A 162 1.11 7.40 2.95
CA ASP A 162 1.98 8.24 2.11
C ASP A 162 2.34 9.58 2.76
N TYR A 163 1.45 10.14 3.59
CA TYR A 163 1.67 11.39 4.34
C TYR A 163 2.60 11.19 5.54
N LEU A 164 2.37 10.16 6.36
CA LEU A 164 3.21 9.87 7.52
C LEU A 164 4.63 9.45 7.12
N ASP A 165 4.76 8.69 6.03
CA ASP A 165 6.05 8.33 5.44
C ASP A 165 6.83 9.59 5.00
N ASN A 166 6.16 10.55 4.34
CA ASN A 166 6.75 11.87 4.04
C ASN A 166 7.16 12.67 5.29
N LEU A 167 6.37 12.64 6.38
CA LEU A 167 6.75 13.30 7.63
C LEU A 167 7.99 12.64 8.25
N CYS A 168 8.05 11.31 8.29
CA CYS A 168 9.20 10.61 8.87
C CYS A 168 10.49 10.74 8.02
N ASP A 169 10.38 10.80 6.68
CA ASP A 169 11.52 11.02 5.77
C ASP A 169 12.08 12.46 5.81
N ARG A 170 11.30 13.44 6.29
CA ARG A 170 11.58 14.88 6.12
C ARG A 170 11.45 15.73 7.39
N SER A 171 11.22 15.13 8.55
CA SER A 171 11.12 15.83 9.85
C SER A 171 12.45 15.83 10.60
N ASP A 172 12.84 17.01 11.10
CA ASP A 172 14.03 17.23 11.94
C ASP A 172 13.94 16.56 13.33
N SER A 173 12.78 16.01 13.67
CA SER A 173 12.50 15.31 14.93
C SER A 173 13.48 14.16 15.22
N LEU A 174 13.72 13.30 14.22
CA LEU A 174 14.54 12.08 14.30
C LEU A 174 14.17 11.06 15.40
N ASP A 175 13.12 11.32 16.20
CA ASP A 175 12.72 10.52 17.36
C ASP A 175 11.78 9.34 17.00
N PRO A 176 12.18 8.08 17.28
CA PRO A 176 11.32 6.91 17.14
C PRO A 176 10.04 6.92 17.99
N ALA A 177 9.92 7.76 19.02
CA ALA A 177 8.67 7.91 19.79
C ALA A 177 7.68 8.85 19.08
N ASP A 178 8.14 9.96 18.50
CA ASP A 178 7.34 10.82 17.62
C ASP A 178 6.81 10.06 16.40
N TYR A 179 7.69 9.35 15.69
CA TYR A 179 7.29 8.50 14.56
C TYR A 179 6.26 7.43 14.96
N ARG A 180 6.27 6.95 16.22
CA ARG A 180 5.26 6.02 16.75
C ARG A 180 3.92 6.71 16.97
N GLU A 181 3.90 7.92 17.51
CA GLU A 181 2.65 8.64 17.78
C GLU A 181 1.98 9.13 16.50
N LEU A 182 2.76 9.53 15.49
CA LEU A 182 2.28 9.73 14.12
C LEU A 182 1.65 8.45 13.55
N HIS A 183 2.37 7.32 13.60
CA HIS A 183 1.88 6.05 13.07
C HIS A 183 0.70 5.43 13.84
N GLN A 184 0.37 5.95 15.02
CA GLN A 184 -0.86 5.57 15.71
C GLN A 184 -2.11 5.90 14.89
N ALA A 185 -2.08 6.92 14.01
CA ALA A 185 -3.18 7.21 13.10
C ALA A 185 -3.48 6.05 12.12
N MET A 186 -2.47 5.28 11.69
CA MET A 186 -2.69 4.08 10.86
C MET A 186 -3.44 2.98 11.64
N LEU A 187 -3.13 2.82 12.93
CA LEU A 187 -3.75 1.83 13.81
C LEU A 187 -5.17 2.24 14.23
N ASP A 188 -5.40 3.53 14.47
CA ASP A 188 -6.73 4.08 14.76
C ASP A 188 -7.63 4.09 13.52
N ALA A 189 -7.10 4.35 12.32
CA ALA A 189 -7.85 4.26 11.06
C ALA A 189 -8.45 2.86 10.82
N VAL A 190 -7.84 1.79 11.35
CA VAL A 190 -8.33 0.41 11.26
C VAL A 190 -9.05 -0.08 12.53
N ALA A 191 -9.18 0.75 13.55
CA ALA A 191 -9.96 0.49 14.76
C ALA A 191 -11.34 1.16 14.64
N VAL A 192 -12.39 0.36 14.36
CA VAL A 192 -13.77 0.87 14.24
C VAL A 192 -14.37 1.10 15.64
N PRO A 193 -14.73 2.34 16.04
CA PRO A 193 -15.28 2.62 17.36
C PRO A 193 -16.63 1.91 17.60
N GLY A 194 -16.94 1.64 18.87
CA GLY A 194 -18.22 1.03 19.27
C GLY A 194 -18.39 -0.46 18.92
N ARG A 195 -17.43 -1.08 18.22
CA ARG A 195 -17.37 -2.55 18.05
C ARG A 195 -16.21 -3.11 18.84
N SER A 196 -16.51 -3.95 19.84
CA SER A 196 -15.50 -4.77 20.50
C SER A 196 -14.78 -5.61 19.45
N LEU A 197 -13.47 -5.40 19.30
CA LEU A 197 -12.63 -6.35 18.57
C LEU A 197 -12.79 -7.70 19.27
N PRO A 198 -13.13 -8.80 18.56
CA PRO A 198 -13.03 -10.12 19.15
C PRO A 198 -11.59 -10.28 19.64
N ALA A 199 -11.41 -10.79 20.87
CA ALA A 199 -10.09 -10.96 21.44
C ALA A 199 -9.25 -11.80 20.47
N GLY A 200 -8.26 -11.16 19.83
CA GLY A 200 -7.39 -11.84 18.88
C GLY A 200 -6.79 -13.07 19.54
N PRO A 201 -6.54 -14.16 18.78
CA PRO A 201 -6.06 -15.42 19.35
C PRO A 201 -4.88 -15.12 20.26
N ARG A 202 -5.06 -15.39 21.57
CA ARG A 202 -4.05 -15.07 22.58
C ARG A 202 -2.77 -15.78 22.16
N GLU A 203 -1.76 -15.02 21.74
CA GLU A 203 -0.46 -15.56 21.33
C GLU A 203 0.08 -16.39 22.49
N SER A 204 -0.10 -17.71 22.41
CA SER A 204 0.37 -18.63 23.42
C SER A 204 1.90 -18.64 23.38
N ARG A 205 2.53 -18.87 24.53
CA ARG A 205 4.00 -19.05 24.59
C ARG A 205 4.39 -20.46 24.10
N ARG A 206 3.99 -20.78 22.87
CA ARG A 206 4.28 -21.97 22.07
C ARG A 206 3.85 -21.66 20.62
N GLY A 207 4.79 -21.69 19.68
CA GLY A 207 4.59 -21.18 18.33
C GLY A 207 3.79 -22.12 17.42
N GLU A 208 2.47 -22.18 17.57
CA GLU A 208 1.61 -23.14 16.87
C GLU A 208 0.23 -22.55 16.48
N ASP A 209 0.23 -21.48 15.67
CA ASP A 209 -0.93 -21.11 14.85
C ASP A 209 -0.47 -20.28 13.62
N GLY A 210 0.23 -20.97 12.70
CA GLY A 210 1.02 -20.34 11.66
C GLY A 210 0.23 -19.72 10.50
N MET A 211 0.69 -18.54 10.05
CA MET A 211 0.55 -18.16 8.63
C MET A 211 1.12 -19.30 7.77
N PRO A 212 0.41 -19.77 6.73
CA PRO A 212 0.74 -21.04 6.06
C PRO A 212 2.13 -20.99 5.45
N LEU A 213 3.08 -21.75 6.03
CA LEU A 213 4.51 -21.73 5.67
C LEU A 213 4.76 -22.27 4.26
N PRO A 214 5.19 -21.45 3.30
CA PRO A 214 5.41 -21.92 1.93
C PRO A 214 6.77 -22.61 1.78
N GLY A 215 6.90 -23.44 0.74
CA GLY A 215 8.08 -24.28 0.53
C GLY A 215 9.35 -23.53 0.13
N GLU A 216 10.47 -24.16 0.50
CA GLU A 216 11.88 -23.91 0.16
C GLU A 216 12.47 -22.51 0.47
N PRO A 217 13.68 -22.44 1.05
CA PRO A 217 14.40 -21.18 1.23
C PRO A 217 14.80 -20.59 -0.13
N LEU A 218 14.85 -19.26 -0.22
CA LEU A 218 15.16 -18.57 -1.48
C LEU A 218 16.61 -18.87 -1.93
N PRO A 219 16.83 -19.38 -3.16
CA PRO A 219 18.19 -19.59 -3.65
C PRO A 219 18.88 -18.24 -3.87
N GLY A 220 20.01 -18.04 -3.20
CA GLY A 220 20.76 -16.77 -3.22
C GLY A 220 20.59 -15.88 -1.99
N GLY A 221 19.91 -16.35 -0.94
CA GLY A 221 20.05 -15.74 0.40
C GLY A 221 21.51 -15.67 0.84
N PRO A 222 21.91 -14.68 1.67
CA PRO A 222 23.28 -14.60 2.17
C PRO A 222 23.64 -15.87 2.95
N PRO A 223 24.91 -16.29 2.98
CA PRO A 223 25.33 -17.32 3.93
C PRO A 223 24.97 -16.86 5.36
N PRO A 224 24.60 -17.79 6.27
CA PRO A 224 24.31 -17.43 7.65
C PRO A 224 25.50 -16.64 8.21
N ALA A 225 25.20 -15.50 8.85
CA ALA A 225 26.21 -14.53 9.21
C ALA A 225 27.31 -15.19 10.06
N ARG A 226 28.50 -15.39 9.46
CA ARG A 226 29.69 -15.75 10.22
C ARG A 226 29.85 -14.68 11.30
N THR A 227 29.89 -15.12 12.55
CA THR A 227 30.32 -14.28 13.66
C THR A 227 31.64 -13.62 13.26
N LEU A 228 31.70 -12.30 13.35
CA LEU A 228 32.94 -11.57 13.11
C LEU A 228 33.96 -12.11 14.12
N PRO A 229 35.17 -12.53 13.69
CA PRO A 229 36.21 -12.90 14.63
C PRO A 229 36.56 -11.65 15.44
N GLY A 230 36.37 -11.73 16.76
CA GLY A 230 36.73 -10.64 17.65
C GLY A 230 38.24 -10.46 17.66
N GLY A 231 38.71 -9.39 17.01
CA GLY A 231 40.05 -8.87 17.30
C GLY A 231 40.08 -8.32 18.74
N PRO A 232 41.15 -8.54 19.50
CA PRO A 232 41.32 -7.89 20.79
C PRO A 232 41.52 -6.37 20.62
N ASP A 233 41.36 -5.64 21.73
CA ASP A 233 41.85 -4.27 21.93
C ASP A 233 41.26 -3.19 21.01
N GLY A 234 39.95 -2.96 21.17
CA GLY A 234 39.27 -1.71 20.83
C GLY A 234 38.48 -1.16 22.03
N PRO A 235 38.20 0.15 22.11
CA PRO A 235 37.43 0.72 23.21
C PRO A 235 36.03 0.09 23.27
N GLY A 236 35.55 -0.14 24.50
CA GLY A 236 34.37 -0.98 24.78
C GLY A 236 33.12 -0.59 23.97
N PRO A 237 32.27 -1.58 23.61
CA PRO A 237 31.18 -1.36 22.67
C PRO A 237 30.20 -0.29 23.18
N ARG A 238 30.02 0.78 22.40
CA ARG A 238 28.86 1.66 22.52
C ARG A 238 27.59 0.78 22.52
N ALA A 239 26.69 1.02 23.47
CA ALA A 239 25.46 0.26 23.58
C ALA A 239 24.71 0.26 22.24
N VAL A 240 24.51 -0.93 21.65
CA VAL A 240 23.86 -1.08 20.35
C VAL A 240 22.41 -0.60 20.48
N PRO A 241 21.93 0.36 19.66
CA PRO A 241 20.56 0.84 19.76
C PRO A 241 19.55 -0.29 19.59
N GLU A 242 18.90 -0.69 20.69
CA GLU A 242 17.85 -1.68 20.62
C GLU A 242 16.64 -1.12 19.86
N ALA A 243 15.99 -1.95 19.04
CA ALA A 243 14.70 -1.57 18.49
C ALA A 243 13.71 -1.36 19.65
N PRO A 244 12.96 -0.24 19.69
CA PRO A 244 12.04 0.06 20.80
C PRO A 244 10.97 -1.03 20.97
N PRO A 245 10.30 -1.12 22.14
CA PRO A 245 9.43 -2.23 22.49
C PRO A 245 8.27 -2.46 21.51
N ARG A 246 7.79 -3.71 21.50
CA ARG A 246 6.62 -4.16 20.72
C ARG A 246 5.37 -3.40 21.18
N TRP A 247 4.55 -3.00 20.22
CA TRP A 247 3.37 -2.18 20.47
C TRP A 247 2.33 -2.86 21.37
N ALA A 248 2.08 -2.28 22.56
CA ALA A 248 1.03 -2.75 23.47
C ALA A 248 -0.35 -2.15 23.16
N GLY A 249 -0.39 -0.87 22.75
CA GLY A 249 -1.61 -0.11 22.52
C GLY A 249 -2.11 0.63 23.78
N PRO A 250 -2.00 1.97 23.84
CA PRO A 250 -2.79 2.77 24.77
C PRO A 250 -4.24 2.92 24.26
N ALA A 251 -5.17 3.19 25.15
CA ALA A 251 -6.36 3.95 24.77
C ALA A 251 -5.95 5.43 24.63
N ARG A 252 -6.35 6.12 23.54
CA ARG A 252 -6.16 7.58 23.44
C ARG A 252 -7.30 8.31 24.13
N ASP A 253 -7.03 8.82 25.34
CA ASP A 253 -7.83 9.92 25.90
C ASP A 253 -7.48 11.22 25.15
N GLY A 254 -8.17 11.48 24.03
CA GLY A 254 -8.33 12.79 23.40
C GLY A 254 -7.12 13.53 22.80
N GLY A 255 -5.87 13.07 22.99
CA GLY A 255 -4.68 13.78 22.50
C GLY A 255 -4.45 13.69 20.97
N SER A 256 -3.87 14.73 20.37
CA SER A 256 -3.47 14.81 18.95
C SER A 256 -2.26 13.93 18.58
N TYR A 257 -2.23 13.39 17.36
CA TYR A 257 -1.11 12.61 16.81
C TYR A 257 0.22 13.37 16.73
N TYR A 258 0.18 14.71 16.75
CA TYR A 258 1.36 15.58 16.60
C TYR A 258 1.98 16.01 17.94
N ARG A 259 1.62 15.36 19.07
CA ARG A 259 2.03 15.78 20.42
C ARG A 259 3.55 15.85 20.62
N LEU A 260 4.32 14.99 19.95
CA LEU A 260 5.79 14.99 19.98
C LEU A 260 6.38 15.75 18.78
N HIS A 261 5.72 15.72 17.62
CA HIS A 261 6.18 16.36 16.39
C HIS A 261 6.42 17.89 16.54
N PRO A 262 7.40 18.47 15.84
CA PRO A 262 7.64 19.93 15.87
C PRO A 262 6.48 20.75 15.31
N HIS A 263 5.79 20.24 14.29
CA HIS A 263 4.65 20.88 13.62
C HIS A 263 3.34 20.20 14.01
N ARG A 264 2.32 20.96 14.41
CA ARG A 264 1.15 20.38 15.13
C ARG A 264 -0.24 20.75 14.62
N ASP A 265 -0.40 21.83 13.87
CA ASP A 265 -1.70 22.26 13.35
C ASP A 265 -1.89 21.82 11.89
N ASP A 266 -2.52 20.65 11.73
CA ASP A 266 -2.92 20.13 10.41
C ASP A 266 -4.37 20.49 10.02
N GLY A 267 -5.08 21.30 10.81
CA GLY A 267 -6.51 21.59 10.60
C GLY A 267 -7.42 20.35 10.64
N GLY A 268 -7.04 19.31 11.39
CA GLY A 268 -7.75 18.03 11.47
C GLY A 268 -7.73 17.25 10.15
N TYR A 269 -6.62 17.32 9.40
CA TYR A 269 -6.46 16.62 8.12
C TYR A 269 -6.29 15.11 8.30
N LEU A 270 -5.34 14.69 9.14
CA LEU A 270 -5.06 13.32 9.52
C LEU A 270 -6.25 12.70 10.25
N GLU A 271 -6.86 13.43 11.18
CA GLU A 271 -8.07 13.00 11.89
C GLU A 271 -9.24 12.75 10.93
N SER A 272 -9.40 13.58 9.89
CA SER A 272 -10.43 13.37 8.86
C SER A 272 -10.15 12.16 7.98
N LEU A 273 -8.87 11.85 7.70
CA LEU A 273 -8.48 10.63 6.99
C LEU A 273 -8.77 9.37 7.84
N VAL A 274 -8.40 9.40 9.13
CA VAL A 274 -8.70 8.35 10.11
C VAL A 274 -10.22 8.11 10.17
N ALA A 275 -11.01 9.17 10.36
CA ALA A 275 -12.47 9.09 10.42
C ALA A 275 -13.08 8.58 9.11
N ALA A 276 -12.58 8.99 7.94
CA ALA A 276 -13.06 8.49 6.65
C ALA A 276 -12.78 6.99 6.47
N CYS A 277 -11.63 6.50 6.93
CA CYS A 277 -11.33 5.07 6.93
C CYS A 277 -12.28 4.31 7.88
N GLN A 278 -12.38 4.75 9.14
CA GLN A 278 -13.28 4.15 10.14
C GLN A 278 -14.75 4.10 9.67
N GLN A 279 -15.27 5.17 9.06
CA GLN A 279 -16.63 5.25 8.53
C GLN A 279 -16.89 4.28 7.39
N ALA A 280 -15.90 4.05 6.51
CA ALA A 280 -15.99 3.05 5.46
C ALA A 280 -15.93 1.62 6.03
N LEU A 281 -15.00 1.35 6.95
CA LEU A 281 -14.81 0.04 7.58
C LEU A 281 -15.99 -0.37 8.48
N ALA A 282 -16.66 0.59 9.13
CA ALA A 282 -17.89 0.33 9.90
C ALA A 282 -19.04 -0.24 9.03
N ARG A 283 -19.01 0.04 7.72
CA ARG A 283 -20.00 -0.40 6.72
C ARG A 283 -19.59 -1.69 5.99
N PHE A 284 -18.42 -2.26 6.28
CA PHE A 284 -18.04 -3.61 5.86
C PHE A 284 -18.65 -4.63 6.84
N PRO A 285 -19.48 -5.59 6.36
CA PRO A 285 -20.14 -6.53 7.25
C PRO A 285 -19.15 -7.49 7.93
N GLY A 286 -18.22 -8.07 7.18
CA GLY A 286 -17.20 -9.01 7.67
C GLY A 286 -15.94 -8.37 8.27
N TYR A 287 -16.02 -7.11 8.72
CA TYR A 287 -14.86 -6.43 9.27
C TYR A 287 -14.36 -7.01 10.62
N PRO A 288 -15.23 -7.32 11.60
CA PRO A 288 -14.80 -7.86 12.89
C PRO A 288 -13.90 -9.11 12.79
N GLN A 289 -14.17 -9.96 11.79
CA GLN A 289 -13.46 -11.20 11.51
C GLN A 289 -12.04 -10.96 10.98
N VAL A 290 -11.85 -9.94 10.11
CA VAL A 290 -10.51 -9.61 9.55
C VAL A 290 -9.71 -8.63 10.42
N ALA A 291 -10.37 -7.88 11.31
CA ALA A 291 -9.77 -6.73 12.01
C ALA A 291 -8.50 -7.07 12.80
N GLY A 292 -8.42 -8.26 13.43
CA GLY A 292 -7.22 -8.72 14.11
C GLY A 292 -6.03 -8.91 13.17
N THR A 293 -6.25 -9.52 12.00
CA THR A 293 -5.22 -9.72 10.97
C THR A 293 -4.82 -8.39 10.32
N VAL A 294 -5.79 -7.51 10.04
CA VAL A 294 -5.54 -6.14 9.57
C VAL A 294 -4.65 -5.37 10.56
N ARG A 295 -5.01 -5.35 11.86
CA ARG A 295 -4.21 -4.69 12.90
C ARG A 295 -2.79 -5.26 12.99
N ARG A 296 -2.59 -6.57 12.82
CA ARG A 296 -1.24 -7.16 12.80
C ARG A 296 -0.42 -6.69 11.59
N LEU A 297 -1.00 -6.63 10.39
CA LEU A 297 -0.31 -6.11 9.20
C LEU A 297 0.01 -4.62 9.34
N VAL A 298 -0.93 -3.81 9.83
CA VAL A 298 -0.71 -2.37 10.07
C VAL A 298 0.30 -2.11 11.19
N SER A 299 0.36 -2.97 12.22
CA SER A 299 1.42 -2.92 13.25
C SER A 299 2.80 -3.21 12.66
N LEU A 300 2.93 -4.23 11.82
CA LEU A 300 4.19 -4.57 11.15
C LEU A 300 4.65 -3.44 10.19
N TYR A 301 3.72 -2.83 9.46
CA TYR A 301 3.98 -1.62 8.67
C TYR A 301 4.46 -0.46 9.57
N SER A 302 3.75 -0.18 10.66
CA SER A 302 4.06 0.94 11.55
C SER A 302 5.42 0.76 12.25
N ASP A 303 5.73 -0.47 12.70
CA ASP A 303 7.03 -0.78 13.29
C ASP A 303 8.16 -0.71 12.23
N LEU A 304 7.93 -1.11 10.97
CA LEU A 304 8.91 -0.88 9.89
C LEU A 304 9.24 0.62 9.78
N GLN A 305 8.21 1.48 9.71
CA GLN A 305 8.43 2.91 9.54
C GLN A 305 9.17 3.52 10.74
N VAL A 306 8.80 3.16 11.98
CA VAL A 306 9.54 3.62 13.16
C VAL A 306 11.00 3.14 13.18
N ASN A 307 11.30 1.95 12.65
CA ASN A 307 12.67 1.42 12.65
C ASN A 307 13.50 1.87 11.44
N LYS A 308 12.91 2.23 10.28
CA LYS A 308 13.65 2.66 9.07
C LYS A 308 14.14 4.11 9.14
N HIS A 309 13.38 4.99 9.80
CA HIS A 309 13.68 6.41 9.93
C HIS A 309 14.54 6.71 11.16
N GLY A 310 14.78 8.02 11.41
CA GLY A 310 15.62 8.52 12.48
C GLY A 310 17.11 8.44 12.13
N ASP A 311 17.96 8.36 13.16
CA ASP A 311 19.41 8.41 13.00
C ASP A 311 19.96 7.30 12.08
N ARG A 312 20.94 7.67 11.25
CA ARG A 312 21.45 6.83 10.16
C ARG A 312 22.38 5.70 10.63
N GLU A 313 22.98 5.82 11.81
CA GLU A 313 23.86 4.81 12.40
C GLU A 313 23.04 3.67 13.05
N GLY A 314 22.02 4.03 13.84
CA GLY A 314 21.18 3.11 14.60
C GLY A 314 20.09 2.40 13.80
N ARG A 315 19.55 2.99 12.71
CA ARG A 315 18.43 2.39 11.94
C ARG A 315 18.67 0.95 11.46
N LEU A 316 19.91 0.61 11.11
CA LEU A 316 20.27 -0.74 10.68
C LEU A 316 20.25 -1.73 11.88
N ALA A 317 20.80 -1.32 13.02
CA ALA A 317 20.79 -2.11 14.25
C ALA A 317 19.36 -2.31 14.78
N ARG A 318 18.53 -1.25 14.72
CA ARG A 318 17.09 -1.30 14.97
C ARG A 318 16.40 -2.35 14.11
N LEU A 319 16.46 -2.25 12.78
CA LEU A 319 15.78 -3.19 11.88
C LEU A 319 16.24 -4.64 12.08
N GLN A 320 17.53 -4.88 12.34
CA GLN A 320 18.05 -6.22 12.64
C GLN A 320 17.64 -6.74 14.04
N SER A 321 17.47 -5.87 15.03
CA SER A 321 16.93 -6.21 16.35
C SER A 321 15.44 -6.52 16.27
N TRP A 322 14.67 -5.68 15.57
CA TRP A 322 13.24 -5.87 15.30
C TRP A 322 12.95 -7.18 14.55
N TYR A 323 13.68 -7.48 13.46
CA TYR A 323 13.59 -8.76 12.74
C TYR A 323 13.82 -9.98 13.66
N ARG A 324 14.85 -9.91 14.53
CA ARG A 324 15.15 -10.99 15.49
C ARG A 324 14.04 -11.22 16.54
N ARG A 325 13.08 -10.31 16.68
CA ARG A 325 11.91 -10.46 17.56
C ARG A 325 10.62 -10.78 16.80
N GLU A 326 10.30 -10.02 15.75
CA GLU A 326 9.00 -10.09 15.08
C GLU A 326 8.91 -11.10 13.93
N ALA A 327 10.05 -11.52 13.34
CA ALA A 327 10.01 -12.38 12.16
C ALA A 327 9.59 -13.83 12.45
N GLY A 328 9.74 -14.31 13.69
CA GLY A 328 9.29 -15.63 14.13
C GLY A 328 9.65 -16.75 13.14
N PRO A 329 8.68 -17.44 12.52
CA PRO A 329 8.95 -18.57 11.63
C PRO A 329 9.56 -18.17 10.27
N TRP A 330 9.76 -16.88 9.99
CA TRP A 330 10.48 -16.38 8.82
C TRP A 330 11.99 -16.20 9.05
N GLN A 331 12.46 -16.35 10.29
CA GLN A 331 13.89 -16.30 10.59
C GLN A 331 14.65 -17.41 9.85
N GLY A 332 15.76 -17.06 9.20
CA GLY A 332 16.52 -17.97 8.33
C GLY A 332 15.84 -18.35 7.00
N ARG A 333 14.57 -18.00 6.78
CA ARG A 333 13.84 -18.20 5.50
C ARG A 333 13.83 -16.94 4.63
N LEU A 334 13.78 -15.77 5.25
CA LEU A 334 13.93 -14.46 4.63
C LEU A 334 15.09 -13.72 5.30
N ALA A 335 15.86 -12.95 4.53
CA ALA A 335 16.79 -11.99 5.09
C ALA A 335 16.04 -10.84 5.80
N TRP A 336 16.73 -10.09 6.68
CA TRP A 336 16.08 -9.02 7.45
C TRP A 336 15.49 -7.92 6.57
N TRP A 337 16.10 -7.63 5.41
CA TRP A 337 15.61 -6.65 4.45
C TRP A 337 14.42 -7.15 3.62
N GLU A 338 14.36 -8.46 3.35
CA GLU A 338 13.23 -9.11 2.66
C GLU A 338 11.99 -9.16 3.56
N PHE A 339 12.19 -9.44 4.86
CA PHE A 339 11.14 -9.34 5.87
C PHE A 339 10.69 -7.88 6.06
N ALA A 340 11.63 -6.92 6.13
CA ALA A 340 11.32 -5.50 6.20
C ALA A 340 10.48 -5.04 4.99
N ALA A 341 10.87 -5.41 3.77
CA ALA A 341 10.11 -5.11 2.56
C ALA A 341 8.71 -5.74 2.60
N ALA A 342 8.60 -7.00 3.04
CA ALA A 342 7.31 -7.67 3.22
C ALA A 342 6.36 -6.94 4.18
N CYS A 343 6.87 -6.30 5.24
CA CYS A 343 6.08 -5.51 6.19
C CYS A 343 5.60 -4.17 5.63
N GLY A 344 6.27 -3.60 4.63
CA GLY A 344 5.96 -2.26 4.10
C GLY A 344 4.72 -2.19 3.19
N SER A 345 4.08 -3.32 2.85
CA SER A 345 3.01 -3.35 1.85
C SER A 345 1.60 -3.35 2.43
N THR A 346 0.83 -2.31 2.11
CA THR A 346 -0.60 -2.17 2.42
C THR A 346 -1.51 -3.11 1.62
N LEU A 347 -1.02 -3.75 0.55
CA LEU A 347 -1.84 -4.59 -0.35
C LEU A 347 -2.53 -5.77 0.35
N GLY A 348 -1.91 -6.33 1.40
CA GLY A 348 -2.53 -7.39 2.21
C GLY A 348 -3.73 -6.89 3.03
N VAL A 349 -3.68 -5.64 3.50
CA VAL A 349 -4.82 -4.99 4.18
C VAL A 349 -5.94 -4.74 3.18
N PHE A 350 -5.65 -4.25 1.98
CA PHE A 350 -6.66 -3.99 0.94
C PHE A 350 -7.32 -5.27 0.41
N ALA A 351 -6.59 -6.39 0.35
CA ALA A 351 -7.17 -7.70 0.08
C ALA A 351 -8.20 -8.12 1.14
N LEU A 352 -7.87 -7.93 2.43
CA LEU A 352 -8.77 -8.22 3.55
C LEU A 352 -9.96 -7.24 3.63
N PHE A 353 -9.76 -5.97 3.28
CA PHE A 353 -10.83 -4.97 3.14
C PHE A 353 -11.85 -5.39 2.08
N ARG A 354 -11.39 -5.86 0.91
CA ARG A 354 -12.30 -6.40 -0.12
C ARG A 354 -13.06 -7.61 0.39
N GLU A 355 -12.40 -8.54 1.08
CA GLU A 355 -13.03 -9.75 1.61
C GLU A 355 -14.13 -9.40 2.64
N ALA A 356 -13.79 -8.53 3.61
CA ALA A 356 -14.72 -8.04 4.65
C ALA A 356 -15.88 -7.20 4.11
N LEU A 357 -15.69 -6.52 2.98
CA LEU A 357 -16.79 -5.89 2.26
C LEU A 357 -17.71 -6.96 1.65
N LEU A 358 -17.15 -7.90 0.88
CA LEU A 358 -17.93 -8.83 0.06
C LEU A 358 -18.66 -9.89 0.89
N ALA A 359 -18.00 -10.52 1.86
CA ALA A 359 -18.56 -11.54 2.74
C ALA A 359 -18.89 -10.98 4.13
N ALA A 360 -20.04 -11.37 4.69
CA ALA A 360 -20.44 -11.01 6.05
C ALA A 360 -19.74 -11.86 7.13
N GLU A 361 -19.45 -13.13 6.82
CA GLU A 361 -18.68 -14.04 7.68
C GLU A 361 -17.48 -14.62 6.91
N PRO A 362 -16.38 -13.86 6.70
CA PRO A 362 -15.18 -14.36 6.05
C PRO A 362 -14.55 -15.51 6.86
N SER A 363 -14.41 -16.69 6.26
CA SER A 363 -13.94 -17.86 7.00
C SER A 363 -12.47 -17.70 7.44
N PRO A 364 -12.07 -18.18 8.65
CA PRO A 364 -10.68 -18.09 9.11
C PRO A 364 -9.67 -18.71 8.15
N ALA A 365 -10.07 -19.73 7.38
CA ALA A 365 -9.24 -20.33 6.33
C ALA A 365 -8.98 -19.35 5.16
N ARG A 366 -10.00 -18.62 4.69
CA ARG A 366 -9.87 -17.61 3.63
C ARG A 366 -9.08 -16.40 4.11
N ILE A 367 -9.26 -15.96 5.36
CA ILE A 367 -8.45 -14.91 5.99
C ILE A 367 -6.97 -15.32 6.03
N ARG A 368 -6.65 -16.51 6.57
CA ARG A 368 -5.27 -17.03 6.59
C ARG A 368 -4.67 -17.23 5.20
N ALA A 369 -5.46 -17.65 4.22
CA ALA A 369 -5.01 -17.81 2.84
C ALA A 369 -4.65 -16.45 2.19
N LEU A 370 -5.52 -15.45 2.29
CA LEU A 370 -5.24 -14.08 1.81
C LEU A 370 -4.00 -13.51 2.52
N ALA A 371 -3.96 -13.61 3.85
CA ALA A 371 -2.85 -13.09 4.64
C ALA A 371 -1.52 -13.76 4.26
N GLY A 372 -1.44 -15.09 4.19
CA GLY A 372 -0.23 -15.84 3.84
C GLY A 372 0.20 -15.75 2.37
N ALA A 373 -0.71 -15.36 1.47
CA ALA A 373 -0.38 -15.04 0.08
C ALA A 373 0.24 -13.64 -0.03
N TYR A 374 -0.36 -12.64 0.61
CA TYR A 374 0.13 -11.26 0.54
C TYR A 374 1.36 -11.02 1.40
N PHE A 375 1.36 -11.49 2.65
CA PHE A 375 2.51 -11.45 3.54
C PHE A 375 3.15 -12.84 3.64
N PRO A 376 4.46 -13.01 3.30
CA PRO A 376 5.41 -11.98 2.90
C PRO A 376 5.50 -11.74 1.38
N TRP A 377 4.85 -12.54 0.53
CA TRP A 377 5.30 -12.70 -0.86
C TRP A 377 4.87 -11.60 -1.83
N ILE A 378 3.57 -11.32 -1.97
CA ILE A 378 3.11 -10.24 -2.86
C ILE A 378 3.53 -8.88 -2.28
N GLY A 379 3.55 -8.74 -0.95
CA GLY A 379 4.00 -7.55 -0.25
C GLY A 379 5.50 -7.29 -0.37
N GLY A 380 6.32 -8.33 -0.19
CA GLY A 380 7.77 -8.23 -0.38
C GLY A 380 8.13 -7.96 -1.83
N LEU A 381 7.44 -8.57 -2.80
CA LEU A 381 7.60 -8.22 -4.22
C LEU A 381 7.26 -6.74 -4.48
N HIS A 382 6.15 -6.24 -3.95
CA HIS A 382 5.72 -4.84 -4.11
C HIS A 382 6.82 -3.86 -3.66
N ILE A 383 7.31 -4.02 -2.43
CA ILE A 383 8.24 -3.07 -1.82
C ILE A 383 9.68 -3.29 -2.31
N LEU A 384 10.09 -4.51 -2.68
CA LEU A 384 11.38 -4.73 -3.34
C LEU A 384 11.41 -4.13 -4.76
N LEU A 385 10.28 -4.06 -5.48
CA LEU A 385 10.19 -3.37 -6.78
C LEU A 385 10.27 -1.84 -6.64
N ASP A 386 9.70 -1.31 -5.56
CA ASP A 386 9.74 0.11 -5.18
C ASP A 386 11.19 0.54 -4.87
N TYR A 387 11.84 -0.10 -3.89
CA TYR A 387 13.27 0.11 -3.59
C TYR A 387 14.21 -0.29 -4.75
N LEU A 388 13.78 -1.06 -5.77
CA LEU A 388 14.59 -1.29 -6.96
C LEU A 388 14.67 -0.04 -7.84
N ILE A 389 13.57 0.68 -8.02
CA ILE A 389 13.54 1.89 -8.86
C ILE A 389 14.06 3.13 -8.13
N ASP A 390 14.05 3.16 -6.80
CA ASP A 390 14.40 4.36 -6.03
C ASP A 390 15.88 4.41 -5.56
N GLN A 391 16.71 3.46 -5.99
CA GLN A 391 18.14 3.36 -5.63
C GLN A 391 19.00 4.62 -5.89
N ALA A 392 18.64 5.46 -6.87
CA ALA A 392 19.31 6.74 -7.12
C ALA A 392 18.77 7.87 -6.22
N GLU A 393 17.49 7.86 -5.90
CA GLU A 393 16.83 8.84 -5.02
C GLU A 393 17.26 8.61 -3.57
N ASP A 394 17.18 7.36 -3.08
CA ASP A 394 17.69 6.94 -1.77
C ASP A 394 19.16 7.29 -1.59
N ARG A 395 19.98 7.14 -2.65
CA ARG A 395 21.41 7.45 -2.60
C ARG A 395 21.69 8.95 -2.54
N ALA A 396 20.86 9.76 -3.18
CA ALA A 396 20.96 11.22 -3.14
C ALA A 396 20.45 11.80 -1.82
N GLY A 397 19.36 11.27 -1.26
CA GLY A 397 18.89 11.61 0.08
C GLY A 397 19.84 11.10 1.18
N GLY A 398 20.44 9.92 0.99
CA GLY A 398 21.21 9.18 1.98
C GLY A 398 20.35 8.21 2.81
N ASP A 399 19.24 7.76 2.24
CA ASP A 399 18.16 7.04 2.90
C ASP A 399 18.38 5.51 2.82
N LEU A 400 17.51 4.71 3.46
CA LEU A 400 17.72 3.27 3.57
C LEU A 400 17.08 2.54 2.39
N ASN A 401 17.90 2.12 1.43
CA ASN A 401 17.45 1.25 0.35
C ASN A 401 17.45 -0.24 0.77
N LEU A 402 16.31 -0.94 0.64
CA LEU A 402 16.20 -2.37 1.00
C LEU A 402 16.71 -3.36 -0.06
N VAL A 403 17.10 -2.91 -1.26
CA VAL A 403 17.75 -3.74 -2.29
C VAL A 403 19.26 -3.75 -2.13
N ARG A 404 19.86 -2.66 -1.61
CA ARG A 404 21.30 -2.51 -1.34
C ARG A 404 21.95 -3.69 -0.58
N PRO A 405 21.31 -4.34 0.41
CA PRO A 405 21.91 -5.47 1.14
C PRO A 405 22.17 -6.75 0.30
N TYR A 406 21.56 -6.90 -0.89
CA TYR A 406 21.95 -7.97 -1.83
C TYR A 406 23.39 -7.80 -2.38
N GLY A 407 23.95 -6.58 -2.29
CA GLY A 407 25.33 -6.22 -2.64
C GLY A 407 25.60 -6.08 -4.15
N ASP A 408 24.96 -6.89 -4.98
CA ASP A 408 25.17 -6.94 -6.44
C ASP A 408 23.83 -6.99 -7.21
N PRO A 409 23.71 -6.31 -8.38
CA PRO A 409 22.49 -6.29 -9.17
C PRO A 409 21.97 -7.66 -9.65
N GLN A 410 22.83 -8.64 -9.92
CA GLN A 410 22.38 -10.00 -10.31
C GLN A 410 21.82 -10.77 -9.11
N ARG A 411 22.40 -10.60 -7.92
CA ARG A 411 21.85 -11.15 -6.67
C ARG A 411 20.49 -10.53 -6.34
N ALA A 412 20.37 -9.20 -6.47
CA ALA A 412 19.08 -8.51 -6.36
C ALA A 412 18.06 -9.04 -7.39
N ALA A 413 18.44 -9.12 -8.67
CA ALA A 413 17.57 -9.63 -9.72
C ALA A 413 17.13 -11.09 -9.48
N ALA A 414 18.00 -11.94 -8.95
CA ALA A 414 17.68 -13.33 -8.58
C ALA A 414 16.69 -13.40 -7.40
N GLY A 415 16.91 -12.62 -6.34
CA GLY A 415 16.03 -12.53 -5.17
C GLY A 415 14.65 -12.00 -5.52
N LEU A 416 14.58 -10.86 -6.22
CA LEU A 416 13.32 -10.28 -6.70
C LEU A 416 12.60 -11.22 -7.70
N ALA A 417 13.34 -11.96 -8.55
CA ALA A 417 12.73 -12.94 -9.44
C ALA A 417 12.18 -14.16 -8.68
N ALA A 418 12.80 -14.56 -7.56
CA ALA A 418 12.28 -15.60 -6.68
C ALA A 418 11.01 -15.12 -5.94
N PHE A 419 10.99 -13.89 -5.44
CA PHE A 419 9.78 -13.23 -4.94
C PHE A 419 8.68 -13.16 -6.01
N ALA A 420 9.00 -12.78 -7.25
CA ALA A 420 8.03 -12.74 -8.35
C ALA A 420 7.40 -14.10 -8.64
N ARG A 421 8.22 -15.16 -8.76
CA ARG A 421 7.73 -16.54 -8.92
C ARG A 421 6.92 -17.02 -7.71
N GLN A 422 7.27 -16.61 -6.50
CA GLN A 422 6.56 -17.04 -5.30
C GLN A 422 5.22 -16.31 -5.12
N ALA A 423 5.19 -14.98 -5.31
CA ALA A 423 3.98 -14.18 -5.36
C ALA A 423 2.99 -14.71 -6.41
N ALA A 424 3.50 -15.09 -7.59
CA ALA A 424 2.74 -15.78 -8.64
C ALA A 424 2.08 -17.08 -8.13
N ARG A 425 2.88 -18.00 -7.55
CA ARG A 425 2.39 -19.28 -7.02
C ARG A 425 1.37 -19.12 -5.89
N GLN A 426 1.44 -18.05 -5.09
CA GLN A 426 0.43 -17.77 -4.07
C GLN A 426 -0.86 -17.19 -4.67
N ALA A 427 -0.76 -16.24 -5.58
CA ALA A 427 -1.91 -15.67 -6.27
C ALA A 427 -2.74 -16.72 -7.02
N GLU A 428 -2.09 -17.73 -7.61
CA GLU A 428 -2.73 -18.85 -8.32
C GLU A 428 -3.45 -19.85 -7.40
N ARG A 429 -3.14 -19.84 -6.09
CA ARG A 429 -3.78 -20.71 -5.08
C ARG A 429 -4.99 -20.08 -4.40
N LEU A 430 -5.22 -18.79 -4.60
CA LEU A 430 -6.36 -18.09 -4.03
C LEU A 430 -7.62 -18.31 -4.90
N PRO A 431 -8.81 -18.48 -4.30
CA PRO A 431 -10.06 -18.21 -4.99
C PRO A 431 -10.01 -16.82 -5.65
N GLU A 432 -10.58 -16.71 -6.85
CA GLU A 432 -10.50 -15.49 -7.69
C GLU A 432 -9.08 -15.19 -8.20
N ALA A 433 -8.25 -16.23 -8.43
CA ALA A 433 -6.85 -16.16 -8.84
C ALA A 433 -6.53 -15.11 -9.95
N ALA A 434 -7.44 -14.84 -10.88
CA ALA A 434 -7.26 -13.81 -11.91
C ALA A 434 -7.09 -12.38 -11.33
N LEU A 435 -7.79 -12.04 -10.24
CA LEU A 435 -7.59 -10.77 -9.54
C LEU A 435 -6.21 -10.72 -8.90
N HIS A 436 -5.86 -11.76 -8.15
CA HIS A 436 -4.59 -11.80 -7.42
C HIS A 436 -3.38 -11.90 -8.37
N ARG A 437 -3.53 -12.54 -9.53
CA ARG A 437 -2.56 -12.51 -10.63
C ARG A 437 -2.44 -11.13 -11.26
N LEU A 438 -3.55 -10.45 -11.54
CA LEU A 438 -3.53 -9.06 -12.02
C LEU A 438 -2.80 -8.12 -11.04
N VAL A 439 -2.85 -8.36 -9.73
CA VAL A 439 -2.03 -7.62 -8.76
C VAL A 439 -0.54 -7.89 -8.98
N VAL A 440 -0.11 -9.16 -9.02
CA VAL A 440 1.31 -9.54 -9.19
C VAL A 440 1.89 -9.09 -10.54
N ASP A 441 1.14 -9.32 -11.62
CA ASP A 441 1.53 -8.91 -12.97
C ASP A 441 1.45 -7.38 -13.15
N GLY A 442 0.48 -6.74 -12.49
CA GLY A 442 0.33 -5.28 -12.45
C GLY A 442 1.49 -4.58 -11.75
N LEU A 443 1.98 -5.14 -10.63
CA LEU A 443 3.20 -4.66 -9.95
C LEU A 443 4.41 -4.71 -10.91
N LEU A 444 4.66 -5.86 -11.52
CA LEU A 444 5.75 -6.02 -12.49
C LEU A 444 5.56 -5.11 -13.72
N GLY A 445 4.33 -4.90 -14.18
CA GLY A 445 4.02 -4.01 -15.29
C GLY A 445 4.23 -2.52 -14.97
N LEU A 446 3.80 -2.07 -13.79
CA LEU A 446 3.82 -0.67 -13.39
C LEU A 446 5.23 -0.17 -13.02
N TYR A 447 5.90 -0.88 -12.11
CA TYR A 447 7.23 -0.50 -11.63
C TYR A 447 8.29 -0.68 -12.73
N LEU A 448 8.27 -1.80 -13.47
CA LEU A 448 9.26 -2.09 -14.53
C LEU A 448 8.95 -1.40 -15.88
N THR A 449 8.11 -0.35 -15.83
CA THR A 449 7.91 0.64 -16.91
C THR A 449 8.14 2.08 -16.46
N ASP A 450 8.60 2.29 -15.22
CA ASP A 450 8.89 3.63 -14.73
C ASP A 450 10.11 4.25 -15.43
N PRO A 451 10.11 5.57 -15.75
CA PRO A 451 11.30 6.26 -16.26
C PRO A 451 12.57 6.03 -15.41
N LYS A 452 12.44 5.88 -14.08
CA LYS A 452 13.55 5.54 -13.17
C LYS A 452 14.29 4.26 -13.58
N VAL A 453 13.63 3.29 -14.22
CA VAL A 453 14.25 2.04 -14.70
C VAL A 453 15.30 2.32 -15.77
N ALA A 454 14.99 3.20 -16.73
CA ALA A 454 15.87 3.49 -17.86
C ALA A 454 16.99 4.47 -17.49
N SER A 455 16.71 5.47 -16.64
CA SER A 455 17.75 6.42 -16.19
C SER A 455 18.84 5.78 -15.33
N GLN A 456 18.61 4.58 -14.79
CA GLN A 456 19.55 3.82 -13.98
C GLN A 456 20.11 2.56 -14.67
N GLY A 457 19.79 2.33 -15.96
CA GLY A 457 20.26 1.15 -16.69
C GLY A 457 19.71 -0.19 -16.19
N LEU A 458 18.54 -0.19 -15.53
CA LEU A 458 17.94 -1.36 -14.89
C LEU A 458 17.18 -2.26 -15.87
N GLU A 459 17.21 -1.99 -17.19
CA GLU A 459 16.52 -2.81 -18.20
C GLU A 459 16.90 -4.29 -18.22
N PRO A 460 18.16 -4.73 -17.96
CA PRO A 460 18.49 -6.15 -17.84
C PRO A 460 17.71 -6.83 -16.71
N VAL A 461 17.72 -6.21 -15.52
CA VAL A 461 16.96 -6.67 -14.35
C VAL A 461 15.46 -6.67 -14.65
N ALA A 462 14.94 -5.58 -15.22
CA ALA A 462 13.54 -5.48 -15.60
C ALA A 462 13.10 -6.51 -16.66
N ARG A 463 13.99 -6.94 -17.58
CA ARG A 463 13.72 -8.05 -18.51
C ARG A 463 13.64 -9.38 -17.75
N GLN A 464 14.56 -9.66 -16.84
CA GLN A 464 14.59 -10.88 -16.02
C GLN A 464 13.36 -11.00 -15.11
N LEU A 465 12.95 -9.91 -14.44
CA LEU A 465 11.77 -9.89 -13.57
C LEU A 465 10.46 -10.04 -14.34
N VAL A 466 10.32 -9.40 -15.51
CA VAL A 466 9.15 -9.57 -16.39
C VAL A 466 9.10 -11.00 -16.97
N ALA A 467 10.25 -11.62 -17.26
CA ALA A 467 10.29 -13.02 -17.65
C ALA A 467 9.85 -13.95 -16.51
N ALA A 468 10.27 -13.67 -15.27
CA ALA A 468 9.88 -14.42 -14.07
C ALA A 468 8.38 -14.30 -13.72
N GLY A 469 7.72 -13.19 -14.06
CA GLY A 469 6.27 -13.02 -13.93
C GLY A 469 5.44 -13.74 -15.00
N GLY A 470 6.03 -14.07 -16.15
CA GLY A 470 5.39 -14.83 -17.23
C GLY A 470 4.67 -13.96 -18.29
N PRO A 471 3.61 -14.48 -18.94
CA PRO A 471 2.89 -13.75 -19.98
C PRO A 471 2.04 -12.57 -19.44
N GLY A 472 1.41 -12.73 -18.26
CA GLY A 472 0.59 -11.68 -17.64
C GLY A 472 1.40 -10.41 -17.34
N ALA A 473 2.60 -10.56 -16.78
CA ALA A 473 3.53 -9.46 -16.55
C ALA A 473 3.94 -8.75 -17.85
N ARG A 474 4.06 -9.47 -18.97
CA ARG A 474 4.31 -8.86 -20.29
C ARG A 474 3.11 -8.05 -20.79
N LEU A 475 1.89 -8.58 -20.63
CA LEU A 475 0.64 -7.87 -20.96
C LEU A 475 0.49 -6.60 -20.11
N CYS A 476 0.66 -6.71 -18.80
CA CYS A 476 0.61 -5.57 -17.89
C CYS A 476 1.71 -4.54 -18.19
N ARG A 477 2.92 -4.97 -18.57
CA ARG A 477 3.99 -4.06 -19.03
C ARG A 477 3.61 -3.30 -20.30
N ALA A 478 2.93 -3.94 -21.26
CA ALA A 478 2.44 -3.29 -22.47
C ALA A 478 1.31 -2.30 -22.13
N ALA A 479 0.36 -2.69 -21.29
CA ALA A 479 -0.73 -1.83 -20.82
C ALA A 479 -0.22 -0.62 -20.04
N SER A 480 0.73 -0.78 -19.10
CA SER A 480 1.32 0.33 -18.34
C SER A 480 2.04 1.32 -19.25
N ARG A 481 2.77 0.85 -20.28
CA ARG A 481 3.38 1.72 -21.31
C ARG A 481 2.34 2.49 -22.11
N PHE A 482 1.21 1.88 -22.44
CA PHE A 482 0.10 2.55 -23.13
C PHE A 482 -0.57 3.60 -22.23
N VAL A 483 -0.88 3.25 -20.97
CA VAL A 483 -1.53 4.15 -20.01
C VAL A 483 -0.64 5.35 -19.67
N ARG A 484 0.68 5.17 -19.45
CA ARG A 484 1.63 6.27 -19.23
C ARG A 484 1.64 7.24 -20.42
N ARG A 485 1.78 6.71 -21.66
CA ARG A 485 1.70 7.50 -22.91
C ARG A 485 0.39 8.27 -23.07
N TRP A 486 -0.76 7.65 -22.78
CA TRP A 486 -2.08 8.27 -22.94
C TRP A 486 -2.33 9.34 -21.87
N ARG A 487 -2.06 9.04 -20.60
CA ARG A 487 -2.26 9.98 -19.47
C ARG A 487 -1.15 11.04 -19.34
N ARG A 488 -0.09 10.97 -20.15
CA ARG A 488 1.12 11.81 -20.08
C ARG A 488 1.79 11.76 -18.69
N LEU A 489 1.95 10.53 -18.17
CA LEU A 489 2.67 10.18 -16.94
C LEU A 489 4.08 9.66 -17.28
#